data_AF-A0A395HSZ7-F1
#
_entry.id   AF-A0A395HSZ7-F1
#
_cell.length_a   1.000
_cell.length_b   1.000
_cell.length_c   1.000
_cell.angle_alpha   90.00
_cell.angle_beta   90.00
_cell.angle_gamma   90.00
#
_symmetry.space_group_name_H-M   'P 1'
#
loop_
_entity.id
_entity.type
_entity.pdbx_description
1 polymer ?
#
loop_
_entity_poly.entity_id
_entity_poly.type
_entity_poly.pdbx_seq_one_letter_code
_entity_poly.pdbx_strand_id
1 'polypeptide(L)'
;PRPLLLYKDGREQALQTHILQHPNASSLQNQPASILAEIDQWAADNNRCMMTIGPERSAPIVDLIRTTKPQTMTELGGYIGYSAIKFGEEVRRAGGTRYCSLEYNPEYAAIARSLVEFAGLGDFVTILVGDARDSLAQLAGKATLDLLFLDHSGRLYLQDLLTVERLGLLVRGAHVVADNVWLPGAEPYAEFMGQSEQVVDGRVLRYETRTLPYVLSNGQQVS
;
A
#
# COMPACT_ATOMS: atom_id res chain seq x y z
N PRO A 1 -3.04 -2.37 -22.78
CA PRO A 1 -1.84 -1.82 -23.48
C PRO A 1 -0.68 -1.62 -22.50
N ARG A 2 0.35 -2.50 -22.63
CA ARG A 2 1.57 -2.72 -21.82
C ARG A 2 1.43 -2.87 -20.29
N PRO A 3 1.93 -3.98 -19.70
CA PRO A 3 1.90 -4.16 -18.25
C PRO A 3 2.82 -3.14 -17.59
N LEU A 4 2.45 -2.75 -16.37
CA LEU A 4 3.29 -2.11 -15.36
C LEU A 4 4.71 -2.68 -15.37
N LEU A 5 5.71 -1.91 -14.89
CA LEU A 5 7.11 -2.31 -14.77
C LEU A 5 7.29 -3.60 -13.95
N LEU A 6 6.96 -4.75 -14.52
CA LEU A 6 7.18 -6.05 -13.93
C LEU A 6 8.44 -6.59 -14.55
N TYR A 7 9.48 -6.76 -13.74
CA TYR A 7 10.78 -7.22 -14.21
C TYR A 7 10.70 -8.62 -14.83
N LYS A 8 9.76 -9.47 -14.36
CA LYS A 8 9.50 -10.83 -14.86
C LYS A 8 10.77 -11.71 -14.95
N ASP A 9 11.73 -11.44 -14.08
CA ASP A 9 13.01 -12.15 -14.02
C ASP A 9 13.11 -13.08 -12.81
N GLY A 10 11.98 -13.33 -12.13
CA GLY A 10 11.86 -14.23 -10.99
C GLY A 10 12.35 -13.66 -9.67
N ARG A 11 12.68 -12.37 -9.60
CA ARG A 11 13.19 -11.74 -8.36
C ARG A 11 12.21 -11.84 -7.21
N GLU A 12 10.90 -11.76 -7.48
CA GLU A 12 9.87 -11.85 -6.45
C GLU A 12 9.83 -13.24 -5.82
N GLN A 13 9.90 -14.30 -6.63
CA GLN A 13 9.97 -15.68 -6.15
C GLN A 13 11.30 -15.98 -5.45
N ALA A 14 12.40 -15.42 -5.95
CA ALA A 14 13.71 -15.55 -5.31
C ALA A 14 13.74 -14.91 -3.92
N LEU A 15 13.18 -13.70 -3.78
CA LEU A 15 13.02 -13.04 -2.49
C LEU A 15 12.09 -13.83 -1.55
N GLN A 16 10.93 -14.27 -2.05
CA GLN A 16 10.01 -15.09 -1.27
C GLN A 16 10.71 -16.34 -0.70
N THR A 17 11.44 -17.04 -1.56
CA THR A 17 12.19 -18.24 -1.18
C THR A 17 13.25 -17.90 -0.13
N HIS A 18 13.99 -16.81 -0.33
CA HIS A 18 15.00 -16.33 0.61
C HIS A 18 14.42 -16.08 2.01
N ILE A 19 13.30 -15.37 2.11
CA ILE A 19 12.66 -15.07 3.40
C ILE A 19 12.12 -16.34 4.06
N LEU A 20 11.36 -17.16 3.32
CA LEU A 20 10.69 -18.34 3.90
C LEU A 20 11.66 -19.48 4.25
N GLN A 21 12.80 -19.56 3.57
CA GLN A 21 13.83 -20.58 3.79
C GLN A 21 15.10 -19.99 4.42
N HIS A 22 15.02 -18.79 5.00
CA HIS A 22 16.15 -18.13 5.63
C HIS A 22 16.77 -19.04 6.71
N PRO A 23 18.11 -19.12 6.86
CA PRO A 23 18.73 -19.94 7.91
C PRO A 23 18.21 -19.64 9.32
N ASN A 24 17.80 -18.39 9.55
CA ASN A 24 17.19 -17.91 10.79
C ASN A 24 15.67 -17.71 10.69
N ALA A 25 14.97 -18.43 9.81
CA ALA A 25 13.54 -18.25 9.56
C ALA A 25 12.71 -18.31 10.85
N SER A 26 13.03 -19.20 11.79
CA SER A 26 12.36 -19.30 13.09
C SER A 26 12.46 -18.01 13.93
N SER A 27 13.55 -17.26 13.77
CA SER A 27 13.78 -15.98 14.47
C SER A 27 13.17 -14.79 13.73
N LEU A 28 12.91 -14.93 12.42
CA LEU A 28 12.25 -13.91 11.60
C LEU A 28 10.72 -14.03 11.64
N GLN A 29 10.20 -15.25 11.80
CA GLN A 29 8.77 -15.50 11.79
C GLN A 29 8.06 -14.68 12.88
N ASN A 30 6.91 -14.10 12.54
CA ASN A 30 6.14 -13.20 13.41
C ASN A 30 6.89 -11.92 13.82
N GLN A 31 7.97 -11.54 13.12
CA GLN A 31 8.72 -10.31 13.36
C GLN A 31 8.67 -9.38 12.13
N PRO A 32 7.55 -8.65 11.92
CA PRO A 32 7.36 -7.78 10.75
C PRO A 32 8.56 -6.86 10.46
N ALA A 33 9.10 -6.19 11.48
CA ALA A 33 10.22 -5.28 11.31
C ALA A 33 11.51 -5.97 10.82
N SER A 34 11.80 -7.17 11.33
CA SER A 34 12.97 -7.95 10.90
C SER A 34 12.79 -8.50 9.49
N ILE A 35 11.58 -8.92 9.13
CA ILE A 35 11.26 -9.36 7.76
C ILE A 35 11.44 -8.23 6.76
N LEU A 36 10.94 -7.03 7.06
CA LEU A 36 11.10 -5.87 6.18
C LEU A 36 12.58 -5.49 6.00
N ALA A 37 13.35 -5.49 7.09
CA ALA A 37 14.79 -5.24 7.04
C ALA A 37 15.53 -6.29 6.19
N GLU A 38 15.15 -7.58 6.30
CA GLU A 38 15.72 -8.65 5.48
C GLU A 38 15.36 -8.50 4.00
N ILE A 39 14.14 -8.05 3.68
CA ILE A 39 13.76 -7.75 2.29
C ILE A 39 14.65 -6.65 1.71
N ASP A 40 14.84 -5.56 2.46
CA ASP A 40 15.66 -4.43 2.02
C ASP A 40 17.14 -4.84 1.87
N GLN A 41 17.66 -5.64 2.80
CA GLN A 41 19.02 -6.19 2.76
C GLN A 41 19.23 -7.12 1.56
N TRP A 42 18.31 -8.07 1.33
CA TRP A 42 18.40 -8.99 0.19
C TRP A 42 18.38 -8.25 -1.15
N ALA A 43 17.51 -7.22 -1.28
CA ALA A 43 17.43 -6.40 -2.48
C ALA A 43 18.77 -5.69 -2.77
N ALA A 44 19.40 -5.14 -1.74
CA ALA A 44 20.71 -4.50 -1.83
C ALA A 44 21.82 -5.49 -2.23
N ASP A 45 21.92 -6.63 -1.52
CA ASP A 45 22.98 -7.63 -1.73
C ASP A 45 22.92 -8.27 -3.12
N ASN A 46 21.71 -8.38 -3.69
CA ASN A 46 21.50 -8.98 -5.00
C ASN A 46 21.45 -7.95 -6.14
N ASN A 47 21.66 -6.66 -5.84
CA ASN A 47 21.52 -5.55 -6.78
C ASN A 47 20.17 -5.60 -7.54
N ARG A 48 19.09 -5.88 -6.80
CA ARG A 48 17.72 -5.99 -7.32
C ARG A 48 16.90 -4.79 -6.84
N CYS A 49 16.44 -3.98 -7.78
CA CYS A 49 15.45 -2.96 -7.46
C CYS A 49 14.09 -3.62 -7.23
N MET A 50 13.57 -3.52 -6.00
CA MET A 50 12.22 -3.93 -5.67
C MET A 50 11.30 -2.72 -5.72
N MET A 51 10.06 -2.88 -6.17
CA MET A 51 9.06 -1.80 -6.19
C MET A 51 8.44 -1.60 -4.80
N THR A 52 9.25 -1.55 -3.75
CA THR A 52 8.78 -1.31 -2.39
C THR A 52 8.79 0.19 -2.08
N ILE A 53 7.89 0.63 -1.19
CA ILE A 53 7.90 2.01 -0.70
C ILE A 53 9.22 2.32 0.06
N GLY A 54 9.83 1.31 0.69
CA GLY A 54 11.08 1.44 1.42
C GLY A 54 10.93 2.18 2.76
N PRO A 55 11.98 2.20 3.60
CA PRO A 55 11.90 2.75 4.94
C PRO A 55 11.66 4.25 4.98
N GLU A 56 12.34 5.03 4.15
CA GLU A 56 12.29 6.50 4.18
C GLU A 56 10.92 7.05 3.78
N ARG A 57 10.36 6.59 2.64
CA ARG A 57 9.08 7.10 2.14
C ARG A 57 7.88 6.63 2.95
N SER A 58 8.01 5.48 3.61
CA SER A 58 6.94 4.95 4.48
C SER A 58 6.83 5.66 5.83
N ALA A 59 7.89 6.32 6.31
CA ALA A 59 7.94 6.94 7.63
C ALA A 59 6.78 7.94 7.88
N PRO A 60 6.50 8.92 7.00
CA PRO A 60 5.37 9.83 7.22
C PRO A 60 4.01 9.13 7.22
N ILE A 61 3.86 8.00 6.53
CA ILE A 61 2.62 7.20 6.50
C ILE A 61 2.46 6.45 7.83
N VAL A 62 3.55 5.90 8.37
CA VAL A 62 3.56 5.29 9.71
C VAL A 62 3.16 6.32 10.77
N ASP A 63 3.70 7.54 10.70
CA ASP A 63 3.32 8.62 11.62
C ASP A 63 1.84 9.00 11.48
N LEU A 64 1.33 9.05 10.24
CA LEU A 64 -0.09 9.27 9.98
C LEU A 64 -0.95 8.17 10.61
N ILE A 65 -0.59 6.90 10.44
CA ILE A 65 -1.32 5.76 11.05
C ILE A 65 -1.34 5.88 12.58
N ARG A 66 -0.18 6.16 13.20
CA ARG A 66 -0.05 6.26 14.67
C ARG A 66 -0.84 7.43 15.25
N THR A 67 -0.92 8.53 14.53
CA THR A 67 -1.63 9.75 14.97
C THR A 67 -3.13 9.66 14.75
N THR A 68 -3.56 9.14 13.60
CA THR A 68 -4.99 9.06 13.21
C THR A 68 -5.70 7.81 13.71
N LYS A 69 -4.94 6.74 14.01
CA LYS A 69 -5.43 5.46 14.53
C LYS A 69 -6.63 4.91 13.72
N PRO A 70 -6.45 4.71 12.40
CA PRO A 70 -7.55 4.26 11.54
C PRO A 70 -8.08 2.90 12.01
N GLN A 71 -9.41 2.73 12.02
CA GLN A 71 -10.03 1.44 12.33
C GLN A 71 -9.88 0.47 11.16
N THR A 72 -9.80 1.01 9.95
CA THR A 72 -9.74 0.26 8.70
C THR A 72 -8.77 0.94 7.74
N MET A 73 -7.85 0.16 7.18
CA MET A 73 -6.96 0.62 6.11
C MET A 73 -7.06 -0.28 4.89
N THR A 74 -7.00 0.32 3.71
CA THR A 74 -6.96 -0.43 2.45
C THR A 74 -5.87 0.12 1.55
N GLU A 75 -5.13 -0.76 0.88
CA GLU A 75 -4.18 -0.39 -0.18
C GLU A 75 -4.61 -0.94 -1.54
N LEU A 76 -4.35 -0.14 -2.58
CA LEU A 76 -4.51 -0.51 -3.98
C LEU A 76 -3.12 -0.68 -4.59
N GLY A 77 -2.73 -1.94 -4.84
CA GLY A 77 -1.37 -2.36 -5.22
C GLY A 77 -0.64 -3.02 -4.05
N GLY A 78 -0.59 -4.37 -4.05
CA GLY A 78 0.03 -5.12 -2.94
C GLY A 78 1.44 -5.63 -3.25
N TYR A 79 1.73 -5.90 -4.53
CA TYR A 79 2.99 -6.48 -5.00
C TYR A 79 3.43 -7.67 -4.12
N ILE A 80 4.59 -7.60 -3.47
CA ILE A 80 5.09 -8.66 -2.57
C ILE A 80 4.61 -8.53 -1.11
N GLY A 81 3.74 -7.57 -0.80
CA GLY A 81 3.18 -7.38 0.54
C GLY A 81 4.04 -6.57 1.52
N TYR A 82 5.06 -5.85 1.05
CA TYR A 82 5.93 -5.03 1.92
C TYR A 82 5.13 -3.96 2.68
N SER A 83 4.32 -3.17 1.97
CA SER A 83 3.44 -2.15 2.56
C SER A 83 2.34 -2.79 3.43
N ALA A 84 1.76 -3.91 2.98
CA ALA A 84 0.78 -4.66 3.76
C ALA A 84 1.34 -5.12 5.12
N ILE A 85 2.56 -5.66 5.16
CA ILE A 85 3.22 -6.06 6.42
C ILE A 85 3.50 -4.82 7.28
N LYS A 86 4.08 -3.78 6.67
CA LYS A 86 4.50 -2.57 7.39
C LYS A 86 3.32 -1.82 8.00
N PHE A 87 2.35 -1.46 7.18
CA PHE A 87 1.20 -0.68 7.60
C PHE A 87 0.18 -1.54 8.33
N GLY A 88 0.04 -2.83 7.97
CA GLY A 88 -0.82 -3.76 8.69
C GLY A 88 -0.44 -3.90 10.17
N GLU A 89 0.85 -4.05 10.48
CA GLU A 89 1.35 -4.09 11.86
C GLU A 89 1.07 -2.77 12.60
N GLU A 90 1.30 -1.62 11.96
CA GLU A 90 1.08 -0.31 12.59
C GLU A 90 -0.40 -0.03 12.85
N VAL A 91 -1.29 -0.39 11.92
CA VAL A 91 -2.75 -0.27 12.11
C VAL A 91 -3.21 -1.20 13.23
N ARG A 92 -2.73 -2.45 13.27
CA ARG A 92 -3.03 -3.39 14.36
C ARG A 92 -2.60 -2.83 15.72
N ARG A 93 -1.36 -2.32 15.82
CA ARG A 93 -0.84 -1.68 17.05
C ARG A 93 -1.61 -0.44 17.46
N ALA A 94 -2.12 0.33 16.50
CA ALA A 94 -2.95 1.50 16.75
C ALA A 94 -4.37 1.15 17.26
N GLY A 95 -4.71 -0.14 17.33
CA GLY A 95 -6.04 -0.63 17.73
C GLY A 95 -7.05 -0.68 16.58
N GLY A 96 -6.57 -0.68 15.34
CA GLY A 96 -7.42 -0.89 14.17
C GLY A 96 -7.94 -2.32 14.10
N THR A 97 -8.96 -2.52 13.27
CA THR A 97 -9.72 -3.79 13.18
C THR A 97 -9.39 -4.60 11.94
N ARG A 98 -8.94 -3.96 10.85
CA ARG A 98 -8.66 -4.65 9.59
C ARG A 98 -7.71 -3.88 8.68
N TYR A 99 -6.91 -4.64 7.94
CA TYR A 99 -6.17 -4.17 6.79
C TYR A 99 -6.55 -4.97 5.54
N CYS A 100 -6.77 -4.31 4.39
CA CYS A 100 -7.06 -4.98 3.12
C CYS A 100 -6.08 -4.55 2.02
N SER A 101 -5.48 -5.49 1.31
CA SER A 101 -4.61 -5.24 0.16
C SER A 101 -5.27 -5.77 -1.11
N LEU A 102 -5.38 -4.93 -2.14
CA LEU A 102 -5.97 -5.27 -3.42
C LEU A 102 -4.85 -5.44 -4.44
N GLU A 103 -4.62 -6.68 -4.88
CA GLU A 103 -3.56 -7.03 -5.82
C GLU A 103 -4.12 -7.66 -7.10
N TYR A 104 -3.74 -7.09 -8.24
CA TYR A 104 -4.21 -7.54 -9.54
C TYR A 104 -3.59 -8.86 -9.99
N ASN A 105 -2.27 -9.02 -9.79
CA ASN A 105 -1.54 -10.19 -10.26
C ASN A 105 -1.66 -11.34 -9.24
N PRO A 106 -2.27 -12.48 -9.61
CA PRO A 106 -2.43 -13.61 -8.69
C PRO A 106 -1.11 -14.20 -8.18
N GLU A 107 -0.02 -14.13 -8.95
CA GLU A 107 1.29 -14.62 -8.52
C GLU A 107 1.87 -13.74 -7.41
N TYR A 108 1.77 -12.42 -7.56
CA TYR A 108 2.23 -11.48 -6.53
C TYR A 108 1.33 -11.52 -5.30
N ALA A 109 0.02 -11.64 -5.49
CA ALA A 109 -0.90 -11.84 -4.37
C ALA A 109 -0.57 -13.11 -3.56
N ALA A 110 -0.16 -14.20 -4.22
CA ALA A 110 0.28 -15.42 -3.55
C ALA A 110 1.57 -15.21 -2.75
N ILE A 111 2.54 -14.47 -3.31
CA ILE A 111 3.78 -14.09 -2.63
C ILE A 111 3.46 -13.22 -1.40
N ALA A 112 2.70 -12.14 -1.59
CA ALA A 112 2.27 -11.26 -0.52
C ALA A 112 1.56 -12.03 0.59
N ARG A 113 0.66 -12.95 0.25
CA ARG A 113 -0.04 -13.77 1.25
C ARG A 113 0.92 -14.62 2.08
N SER A 114 1.87 -15.29 1.43
CA SER A 114 2.87 -16.10 2.16
C SER A 114 3.75 -15.26 3.09
N LEU A 115 4.15 -14.05 2.68
CA LEU A 115 5.01 -13.19 3.49
C LEU A 115 4.22 -12.52 4.63
N VAL A 116 2.96 -12.15 4.39
CA VAL A 116 2.04 -11.67 5.42
C VAL A 116 1.75 -12.74 6.48
N GLU A 117 1.51 -13.98 6.05
CA GLU A 117 1.34 -15.12 6.95
C GLU A 117 2.61 -15.38 7.77
N PHE A 118 3.77 -15.37 7.12
CA PHE A 118 5.06 -15.52 7.79
C PHE A 118 5.35 -14.39 8.79
N ALA A 119 4.87 -13.18 8.52
CA ALA A 119 4.93 -12.04 9.41
C ALA A 119 3.95 -12.10 10.60
N GLY A 120 3.09 -13.11 10.69
CA GLY A 120 2.12 -13.25 11.78
C GLY A 120 0.91 -12.30 11.66
N LEU A 121 0.62 -11.85 10.44
CA LEU A 121 -0.45 -10.89 10.13
C LEU A 121 -1.62 -11.51 9.36
N GLY A 122 -1.59 -12.82 9.09
CA GLY A 122 -2.58 -13.50 8.23
C GLY A 122 -4.03 -13.47 8.75
N ASP A 123 -4.22 -13.25 10.05
CA ASP A 123 -5.53 -13.09 10.70
C ASP A 123 -6.06 -11.64 10.63
N PHE A 124 -5.27 -10.68 10.16
CA PHE A 124 -5.62 -9.24 10.15
C PHE A 124 -5.52 -8.58 8.78
N VAL A 125 -4.53 -8.97 7.99
CA VAL A 125 -4.32 -8.50 6.62
C VAL A 125 -5.03 -9.46 5.66
N THR A 126 -6.05 -8.94 4.97
CA THR A 126 -6.75 -9.67 3.90
C THR A 126 -6.20 -9.25 2.55
N ILE A 127 -5.87 -10.21 1.67
CA ILE A 127 -5.46 -9.94 0.28
C ILE A 127 -6.56 -10.37 -0.66
N LEU A 128 -7.13 -9.40 -1.38
CA LEU A 128 -8.12 -9.61 -2.44
C LEU A 128 -7.40 -9.60 -3.79
N VAL A 129 -7.69 -10.63 -4.60
CA VAL A 129 -7.05 -10.82 -5.91
C VAL A 129 -8.01 -10.41 -7.01
N GLY A 130 -7.60 -9.49 -7.88
CA GLY A 130 -8.37 -9.07 -9.06
C GLY A 130 -8.26 -7.60 -9.39
N ASP A 131 -9.12 -7.14 -10.32
CA ASP A 131 -9.24 -5.70 -10.63
C ASP A 131 -9.61 -4.93 -9.36
N ALA A 132 -9.01 -3.75 -9.21
CA ALA A 132 -9.26 -2.86 -8.08
C ALA A 132 -10.75 -2.56 -7.90
N ARG A 133 -11.48 -2.26 -8.99
CA ARG A 133 -12.89 -1.87 -8.94
C ARG A 133 -13.78 -3.03 -8.53
N ASP A 134 -13.49 -4.23 -9.01
CA ASP A 134 -14.23 -5.44 -8.62
C ASP A 134 -13.99 -5.76 -7.14
N SER A 135 -12.75 -5.60 -6.66
CA SER A 135 -12.40 -5.81 -5.26
C SER A 135 -13.03 -4.74 -4.35
N LEU A 136 -13.05 -3.47 -4.77
CA LEU A 136 -13.75 -2.38 -4.08
C LEU A 136 -15.26 -2.64 -4.02
N ALA A 137 -15.86 -3.14 -5.10
CA ALA A 137 -17.28 -3.50 -5.12
C ALA A 137 -17.61 -4.63 -4.11
N GLN A 138 -16.67 -5.56 -3.87
CA GLN A 138 -16.85 -6.58 -2.83
C GLN A 138 -16.87 -6.01 -1.40
N LEU A 139 -16.20 -4.88 -1.17
CA LEU A 139 -16.14 -4.16 0.11
C LEU A 139 -17.37 -3.26 0.33
N ALA A 140 -17.99 -2.78 -0.75
CA ALA A 140 -19.14 -1.88 -0.68
C ALA A 140 -20.27 -2.44 0.21
N GLY A 141 -20.76 -1.62 1.14
CA GLY A 141 -21.80 -1.99 2.11
C GLY A 141 -21.36 -2.98 3.21
N LYS A 142 -20.13 -3.49 3.18
CA LYS A 142 -19.56 -4.41 4.19
C LYS A 142 -18.40 -3.79 4.97
N ALA A 143 -17.88 -2.67 4.48
CA ALA A 143 -16.67 -2.03 4.95
C ALA A 143 -16.77 -0.52 4.80
N THR A 144 -16.10 0.18 5.69
CA THR A 144 -15.67 1.56 5.49
C THR A 144 -14.15 1.61 5.50
N LEU A 145 -13.59 2.72 5.02
CA LEU A 145 -12.15 2.98 4.94
C LEU A 145 -11.84 4.29 5.66
N ASP A 146 -11.00 4.22 6.68
CA ASP A 146 -10.46 5.40 7.37
C ASP A 146 -9.16 5.87 6.72
N LEU A 147 -8.41 4.96 6.10
CA LEU A 147 -7.19 5.25 5.37
C LEU A 147 -7.11 4.43 4.08
N LEU A 148 -6.94 5.11 2.95
CA LEU A 148 -6.70 4.51 1.63
C LEU A 148 -5.29 4.83 1.15
N PHE A 149 -4.52 3.82 0.78
CA PHE A 149 -3.19 3.95 0.19
C PHE A 149 -3.20 3.57 -1.30
N LEU A 150 -2.79 4.50 -2.17
CA LEU A 150 -2.70 4.29 -3.62
C LEU A 150 -1.24 4.06 -4.01
N ASP A 151 -0.89 2.85 -4.42
CA ASP A 151 0.48 2.48 -4.84
C ASP A 151 0.49 1.48 -6.02
N HIS A 152 -0.56 1.53 -6.84
CA HIS A 152 -0.66 0.75 -8.08
C HIS A 152 -0.29 1.63 -9.28
N SER A 153 -0.97 1.47 -10.42
CA SER A 153 -0.77 2.36 -11.56
C SER A 153 -1.28 3.77 -11.27
N GLY A 154 -0.40 4.77 -11.26
CA GLY A 154 -0.78 6.19 -11.15
C GLY A 154 -1.85 6.65 -12.16
N ARG A 155 -1.93 5.99 -13.33
CA ARG A 155 -2.96 6.21 -14.35
C ARG A 155 -4.39 5.89 -13.89
N LEU A 156 -4.51 5.05 -12.86
CA LEU A 156 -5.79 4.56 -12.34
C LEU A 156 -6.18 5.26 -11.03
N TYR A 157 -5.28 6.01 -10.38
CA TYR A 157 -5.52 6.62 -9.08
C TYR A 157 -6.80 7.46 -9.04
N LEU A 158 -7.01 8.34 -10.03
CA LEU A 158 -8.22 9.16 -10.09
C LEU A 158 -9.46 8.29 -10.33
N GLN A 159 -9.41 7.35 -11.27
CA GLN A 159 -10.54 6.47 -11.57
C GLN A 159 -10.97 5.65 -10.35
N ASP A 160 -10.00 5.12 -9.61
CA ASP A 160 -10.26 4.27 -8.46
C ASP A 160 -10.67 5.11 -7.24
N LEU A 161 -10.09 6.29 -7.01
CA LEU A 161 -10.58 7.23 -5.98
C LEU A 161 -12.06 7.56 -6.20
N LEU A 162 -12.45 7.93 -7.42
CA LEU A 162 -13.85 8.22 -7.74
C LEU A 162 -14.75 6.99 -7.61
N THR A 163 -14.21 5.78 -7.79
CA THR A 163 -14.95 4.54 -7.54
C THR A 163 -15.18 4.32 -6.05
N VAL A 164 -14.17 4.54 -5.21
CA VAL A 164 -14.28 4.47 -3.75
C VAL A 164 -15.33 5.46 -3.24
N GLU A 165 -15.31 6.70 -3.74
CA GLU A 165 -16.30 7.75 -3.40
C GLU A 165 -17.73 7.37 -3.81
N ARG A 166 -17.91 6.86 -5.04
CA ARG A 166 -19.24 6.44 -5.53
C ARG A 166 -19.80 5.27 -4.74
N LEU A 167 -18.95 4.34 -4.31
CA LEU A 167 -19.33 3.21 -3.46
C LEU A 167 -19.54 3.62 -1.99
N GLY A 168 -19.24 4.87 -1.62
CA GLY A 168 -19.40 5.38 -0.25
C GLY A 168 -18.48 4.70 0.75
N LEU A 169 -17.30 4.26 0.30
CA LEU A 169 -16.35 3.51 1.13
C LEU A 169 -15.55 4.40 2.08
N LEU A 170 -15.21 5.64 1.68
CA LEU A 170 -14.49 6.57 2.54
C LEU A 170 -15.44 7.13 3.63
N VAL A 171 -14.99 7.08 4.88
CA VAL A 171 -15.67 7.83 5.95
C VAL A 171 -15.40 9.32 5.82
N ARG A 172 -16.25 10.14 6.42
CA ARG A 172 -15.92 11.57 6.59
C ARG A 172 -14.67 11.69 7.46
N GLY A 173 -13.67 12.41 6.95
CA GLY A 173 -12.38 12.56 7.62
C GLY A 173 -11.38 11.44 7.31
N ALA A 174 -11.69 10.55 6.37
CA ALA A 174 -10.74 9.55 5.89
C ALA A 174 -9.51 10.21 5.25
N HIS A 175 -8.38 9.52 5.34
CA HIS A 175 -7.13 9.93 4.70
C HIS A 175 -6.88 9.13 3.42
N VAL A 176 -6.57 9.82 2.33
CA VAL A 176 -6.09 9.19 1.08
C VAL A 176 -4.63 9.58 0.90
N VAL A 177 -3.75 8.58 0.83
CA VAL A 177 -2.31 8.75 0.61
C VAL A 177 -1.98 8.11 -0.73
N ALA A 178 -1.30 8.84 -1.61
CA ALA A 178 -0.90 8.35 -2.93
C ALA A 178 0.62 8.41 -3.05
N ASP A 179 1.26 7.27 -3.36
CA ASP A 179 2.70 7.22 -3.64
C ASP A 179 2.97 7.45 -5.14
N ASN A 180 4.18 7.90 -5.46
CA ASN A 180 4.70 8.02 -6.83
C ASN A 180 3.90 8.97 -7.75
N VAL A 181 3.22 9.97 -7.16
CA VAL A 181 2.33 10.87 -7.90
C VAL A 181 3.10 11.71 -8.94
N TRP A 182 4.36 12.09 -8.69
CA TRP A 182 5.15 12.89 -9.64
C TRP A 182 5.98 12.02 -10.61
N LEU A 183 6.50 10.88 -10.14
CA LEU A 183 7.28 9.93 -10.93
C LEU A 183 6.90 8.50 -10.50
N PRO A 184 6.36 7.65 -11.40
CA PRO A 184 6.27 7.83 -12.86
C PRO A 184 5.14 8.76 -13.33
N GLY A 185 4.32 9.30 -12.42
CA GLY A 185 3.30 10.31 -12.72
C GLY A 185 1.86 9.81 -12.53
N ALA A 186 1.02 10.68 -11.96
CA ALA A 186 -0.42 10.55 -11.85
C ALA A 186 -1.07 11.93 -12.05
N GLU A 187 -0.75 12.58 -13.17
CA GLU A 187 -1.13 13.98 -13.45
C GLU A 187 -2.64 14.23 -13.34
N PRO A 188 -3.55 13.38 -13.86
CA PRO A 188 -4.98 13.59 -13.67
C PRO A 188 -5.40 13.58 -12.21
N TYR A 189 -4.79 12.71 -11.39
CA TYR A 189 -5.03 12.67 -9.94
C TYR A 189 -4.49 13.93 -9.26
N ALA A 190 -3.27 14.36 -9.63
CA ALA A 190 -2.65 15.56 -9.08
C ALA A 190 -3.46 16.83 -9.39
N GLU A 191 -3.89 16.99 -10.64
CA GLU A 191 -4.74 18.11 -11.09
C GLU A 191 -6.07 18.15 -10.34
N PHE A 192 -6.69 16.97 -10.18
CA PHE A 192 -7.91 16.83 -9.39
C PHE A 192 -7.66 17.27 -7.95
N MET A 193 -6.69 16.68 -7.25
CA MET A 193 -6.38 16.98 -5.84
C MET A 193 -5.86 18.40 -5.59
N GLY A 194 -5.45 19.13 -6.63
CA GLY A 194 -5.10 20.55 -6.55
C GLY A 194 -6.30 21.48 -6.32
N GLN A 195 -7.53 20.96 -6.48
CA GLN A 195 -8.76 21.69 -6.22
C GLN A 195 -9.31 21.34 -4.84
N SER A 196 -9.72 22.33 -4.05
CA SER A 196 -10.29 22.11 -2.71
C SER A 196 -11.72 21.57 -2.74
N GLU A 197 -12.45 21.83 -3.83
CA GLU A 197 -13.82 21.38 -4.05
C GLU A 197 -13.98 20.95 -5.51
N GLN A 198 -14.55 19.76 -5.75
CA GLN A 198 -14.98 19.35 -7.08
C GLN A 198 -16.42 18.83 -7.06
N VAL A 199 -17.09 18.95 -8.20
CA VAL A 199 -18.41 18.35 -8.41
C VAL A 199 -18.24 17.08 -9.25
N VAL A 200 -18.54 15.92 -8.67
CA VAL A 200 -18.50 14.61 -9.33
C VAL A 200 -19.88 13.98 -9.23
N ASP A 201 -20.47 13.63 -10.38
CA ASP A 201 -21.81 13.00 -10.46
C ASP A 201 -22.88 13.74 -9.63
N GLY A 202 -22.84 15.08 -9.65
CA GLY A 202 -23.78 15.95 -8.91
C GLY A 202 -23.53 16.03 -7.41
N ARG A 203 -22.46 15.41 -6.89
CA ARG A 203 -22.02 15.50 -5.49
C ARG A 203 -20.81 16.41 -5.37
N VAL A 204 -20.76 17.16 -4.26
CA VAL A 204 -19.62 18.00 -3.92
C VAL A 204 -18.64 17.19 -3.07
N LEU A 205 -17.44 16.97 -3.60
CA LEU A 205 -16.31 16.36 -2.89
C LEU A 205 -15.35 17.47 -2.43
N ARG A 206 -14.81 17.32 -1.22
CA ARG A 206 -13.86 18.27 -0.63
C ARG A 206 -12.67 17.54 -0.06
N TYR A 207 -11.48 17.97 -0.47
CA TYR A 207 -10.21 17.43 -0.01
C TYR A 207 -9.32 18.55 0.50
N GLU A 208 -8.64 18.28 1.62
CA GLU A 208 -7.49 19.07 2.05
C GLU A 208 -6.22 18.33 1.63
N THR A 209 -5.50 18.88 0.66
CA THR A 209 -4.34 18.24 0.05
C THR A 209 -3.04 18.84 0.59
N ARG A 210 -2.08 17.98 0.93
CA ARG A 210 -0.70 18.36 1.27
C ARG A 210 0.27 17.27 0.84
N THR A 211 1.51 17.66 0.52
CA THR A 211 2.58 16.68 0.33
C THR A 211 3.22 16.34 1.67
N LEU A 212 3.40 15.05 1.94
CA LEU A 212 4.10 14.59 3.14
C LEU A 212 5.60 14.59 2.86
N PRO A 213 6.41 15.38 3.61
CA PRO A 213 7.84 15.34 3.44
C PRO A 213 8.42 14.03 3.98
N TYR A 214 9.51 13.57 3.38
CA TYR A 214 10.32 12.48 3.91
C TYR A 214 11.82 12.78 3.81
N VAL A 215 12.63 12.05 4.58
CA VAL A 215 14.08 12.28 4.66
C VAL A 215 14.80 11.04 4.14
N LEU A 216 15.66 11.24 3.14
CA LEU A 216 16.52 10.21 2.58
C LEU A 216 17.61 9.82 3.59
N SER A 217 18.21 8.63 3.42
CA SER A 217 19.32 8.15 4.27
C SER A 217 20.54 9.08 4.31
N ASN A 218 20.72 9.93 3.29
CA ASN A 218 21.76 10.97 3.24
C ASN A 218 21.37 12.28 3.96
N GLY A 219 20.21 12.33 4.64
CA GLY A 219 19.70 13.49 5.36
C GLY A 219 18.99 14.54 4.50
N GLN A 220 18.88 14.32 3.19
CA GLN A 220 18.16 15.23 2.30
C GLN A 220 16.64 15.10 2.50
N GLN A 221 15.97 16.24 2.72
CA GLN A 221 14.52 16.31 2.76
C GLN A 221 13.94 16.37 1.34
N VAL A 222 12.88 15.60 1.10
CA VAL A 222 12.12 15.54 -0.15
C VAL A 222 10.67 15.90 0.14
N SER A 223 10.08 16.75 -0.70
CA SER A 223 8.69 17.22 -0.64
C SER A 223 8.15 17.52 -2.03
#